data_AF-A0A946L2X7-F1
#
_entry.id   AF-A0A946L2X7-F1
#
_cell.length_a   1.000
_cell.length_b   1.000
_cell.length_c   1.000
_cell.angle_alpha   90.00
_cell.angle_beta   90.00
_cell.angle_gamma   90.00
#
_symmetry.space_group_name_H-M   'P 1'
#
loop_
_entity.id
_entity.type
_entity.pdbx_description
1 polymer ?
#
loop_
_entity_poly.entity_id
_entity_poly.type
_entity_poly.pdbx_seq_one_letter_code
_entity_poly.pdbx_strand_id
1 'polypeptide(L)'
;MVEHADFIEQEQVNSETGTLRPDMVIHLPDQRAIIVDAKTPLDAYINATEADSDETRNSELERHTRNVRKRVKELAAKSYWSQFDESPDFVVLFIPGDQFLSSALERDHRLLEDALQEKVILATPTSLVALLRAVAFGWKQQEVARNAETIREVGVQLYERLATFTTHLNKVGKSLDGGIEAFNKAVGSLDRNVLPSARRFTEMGIHPKKEIVEPSSIEKLARTPKNLESPKET
;
A
#
# COMPACT_ATOMS: atom_id res chain seq x y z
N MET A 1 -8.23 -13.49 8.87
CA MET A 1 -8.75 -13.17 7.54
C MET A 1 -7.75 -13.69 6.54
N VAL A 2 -8.13 -14.64 5.71
CA VAL A 2 -7.29 -15.15 4.63
C VAL A 2 -7.56 -14.23 3.45
N GLU A 3 -6.59 -13.39 3.06
CA GLU A 3 -6.62 -12.58 1.82
C GLU A 3 -6.50 -13.54 0.62
N HIS A 4 -7.60 -14.19 0.27
CA HIS A 4 -7.69 -14.98 -0.95
C HIS A 4 -8.66 -14.30 -1.89
N ALA A 5 -8.24 -14.20 -3.15
CA ALA A 5 -8.94 -13.52 -4.23
C ALA A 5 -10.46 -13.74 -4.17
N ASP A 6 -11.20 -12.64 -4.04
CA ASP A 6 -12.65 -12.63 -4.21
C ASP A 6 -12.94 -12.66 -5.72
N PHE A 7 -13.67 -13.68 -6.17
CA PHE A 7 -14.20 -13.72 -7.53
C PHE A 7 -15.72 -13.58 -7.47
N ILE A 8 -16.28 -12.78 -8.37
CA ILE A 8 -17.72 -12.61 -8.51
C ILE A 8 -18.11 -13.15 -9.89
N GLU A 9 -18.97 -14.16 -9.90
CA GLU A 9 -19.56 -14.68 -11.12
C GLU A 9 -20.67 -13.73 -11.59
N GLN A 10 -20.63 -13.33 -12.87
CA GLN A 10 -21.70 -12.61 -13.57
C GLN A 10 -22.02 -11.17 -13.07
N GLU A 11 -21.02 -10.32 -12.86
CA GLU A 11 -21.28 -8.89 -12.66
C GLU A 11 -21.74 -8.20 -13.96
N GLN A 12 -22.80 -7.40 -13.91
CA GLN A 12 -23.14 -6.49 -15.00
C GLN A 12 -22.27 -5.25 -14.88
N VAL A 13 -21.25 -5.14 -15.71
CA VAL A 13 -20.43 -3.93 -15.78
C VAL A 13 -21.17 -2.92 -16.65
N ASN A 14 -21.65 -1.85 -16.02
CA ASN A 14 -22.29 -0.73 -16.73
C ASN A 14 -21.18 0.20 -17.25
N SER A 15 -21.02 0.24 -18.57
CA SER A 15 -20.16 1.20 -19.24
C SER A 15 -20.99 2.33 -19.86
N GLU A 16 -20.37 3.49 -20.06
CA GLU A 16 -20.92 4.61 -20.84
C GLU A 16 -21.34 4.20 -22.27
N THR A 17 -20.76 3.11 -22.80
CA THR A 17 -21.05 2.55 -24.13
C THR A 17 -22.00 1.34 -24.16
N GLY A 18 -22.57 0.93 -23.01
CA GLY A 18 -23.55 -0.16 -22.91
C GLY A 18 -23.21 -1.22 -21.84
N THR A 19 -24.14 -2.15 -21.60
CA THR A 19 -23.95 -3.23 -20.62
C THR A 19 -23.09 -4.36 -21.21
N LEU A 20 -21.89 -4.55 -20.67
CA LEU A 20 -20.99 -5.63 -21.04
C LEU A 20 -20.97 -6.67 -19.92
N ARG A 21 -21.19 -7.93 -20.27
CA ARG A 21 -21.30 -9.06 -19.31
C ARG A 21 -20.16 -10.04 -19.56
N PRO A 22 -19.01 -9.91 -18.88
CA PRO A 22 -18.01 -10.97 -18.87
C PRO A 22 -18.53 -12.21 -18.14
N ASP A 23 -17.94 -13.37 -18.42
CA ASP A 23 -18.34 -14.61 -17.76
C ASP A 23 -17.87 -14.65 -16.30
N MET A 24 -16.68 -14.10 -16.02
CA MET A 24 -16.13 -13.97 -14.66
C MET A 24 -15.26 -12.72 -14.53
N VAL A 25 -15.37 -12.05 -13.38
CA VAL A 25 -14.47 -10.97 -12.96
C VAL A 25 -13.74 -11.42 -11.71
N ILE A 26 -12.41 -11.42 -11.76
CA ILE A 26 -11.55 -11.76 -10.63
C ILE A 26 -11.03 -10.45 -10.04
N HIS A 27 -11.42 -10.14 -8.81
CA HIS A 27 -10.89 -8.97 -8.14
C HIS A 27 -9.52 -9.24 -7.55
N LEU A 28 -8.64 -8.27 -7.75
CA LEU A 28 -7.31 -8.21 -7.19
C LEU A 28 -7.28 -7.13 -6.10
N PRO A 29 -6.26 -7.13 -5.23
CA PRO A 29 -6.03 -6.02 -4.31
C PRO A 29 -6.05 -4.64 -5.01
N ASP A 30 -6.36 -3.59 -4.26
CA ASP A 30 -6.49 -2.20 -4.74
C ASP A 30 -7.63 -1.97 -5.78
N GLN A 31 -8.78 -2.65 -5.67
CA GLN A 31 -9.95 -2.45 -6.55
C GLN A 31 -9.70 -2.76 -8.04
N ARG A 32 -8.70 -3.58 -8.35
CA ARG A 32 -8.37 -3.97 -9.73
C ARG A 32 -9.09 -5.25 -10.11
N ALA A 33 -9.24 -5.51 -11.40
CA ALA A 33 -9.97 -6.66 -11.90
C ALA A 33 -9.25 -7.34 -13.08
N ILE A 34 -9.30 -8.67 -13.12
CA ILE A 34 -9.00 -9.46 -14.31
C ILE A 34 -10.30 -10.00 -14.87
N ILE A 35 -10.47 -9.82 -16.17
CA ILE A 35 -11.69 -10.19 -16.87
C ILE A 35 -11.43 -11.51 -17.58
N VAL A 36 -12.32 -12.48 -17.35
CA VAL A 36 -12.22 -13.82 -17.90
C VAL A 36 -13.49 -14.14 -18.69
N ASP A 37 -13.32 -14.55 -19.94
CA ASP A 37 -14.38 -15.05 -20.81
C ASP A 37 -14.11 -16.53 -21.09
N ALA A 38 -15.09 -17.40 -20.80
CA ALA A 38 -14.93 -18.85 -20.79
C ALA A 38 -15.63 -19.57 -21.95
N LYS A 39 -16.19 -18.83 -22.92
CA LYS A 39 -17.01 -19.40 -23.98
C LYS A 39 -16.19 -19.91 -25.17
N THR A 40 -15.41 -20.97 -24.96
CA THR A 40 -14.79 -21.72 -26.06
C THR A 40 -15.65 -22.95 -26.39
N PRO A 41 -16.35 -22.99 -27.55
CA PRO A 41 -17.15 -24.16 -27.93
C PRO A 41 -16.24 -25.36 -28.21
N LEU A 42 -16.42 -26.45 -27.46
CA LEU A 42 -15.58 -27.65 -27.52
C LEU A 42 -16.08 -28.71 -28.51
N ASP A 43 -17.28 -28.54 -29.05
CA ASP A 43 -17.97 -29.56 -29.87
C ASP A 43 -17.11 -30.02 -31.06
N ALA A 44 -16.36 -29.11 -31.67
CA ALA A 44 -15.47 -29.44 -32.79
C ALA A 44 -14.31 -30.36 -32.37
N TYR A 45 -13.75 -30.14 -31.18
CA TYR A 45 -12.71 -31.03 -30.67
C TYR A 45 -13.27 -32.40 -30.28
N ILE A 46 -14.45 -32.43 -29.64
CA ILE A 46 -15.12 -33.68 -29.25
C ILE A 46 -15.45 -34.50 -30.51
N ASN A 47 -16.05 -33.89 -31.52
CA ASN A 47 -16.34 -34.55 -32.80
C ASN A 47 -15.07 -35.09 -33.48
N ALA A 48 -13.94 -34.39 -33.37
CA ALA A 48 -12.68 -34.89 -33.90
C ALA A 48 -12.18 -36.14 -33.16
N THR A 49 -12.38 -36.22 -31.85
CA THR A 49 -12.00 -37.39 -31.05
C THR A 49 -12.90 -38.60 -31.31
N GLU A 50 -14.14 -38.38 -31.73
CA GLU A 50 -15.13 -39.41 -32.05
C GLU A 50 -15.17 -39.77 -33.55
N ALA A 51 -14.31 -39.15 -34.38
CA ALA A 51 -14.33 -39.33 -35.82
C ALA A 51 -13.82 -40.72 -36.26
N ASP A 52 -14.57 -41.38 -37.15
CA ASP A 52 -14.24 -42.70 -37.70
C ASP A 52 -13.15 -42.68 -38.79
N SER A 53 -12.74 -41.51 -39.28
CA SER A 53 -11.71 -41.35 -40.30
C SER A 53 -10.78 -40.18 -40.00
N ASP A 54 -9.54 -40.29 -40.47
CA ASP A 54 -8.53 -39.24 -40.30
C ASP A 54 -8.90 -37.96 -41.05
N GLU A 55 -9.61 -38.06 -42.18
CA GLU A 55 -10.13 -36.91 -42.92
C GLU A 55 -11.14 -36.12 -42.09
N THR A 56 -12.14 -36.80 -41.50
CA THR A 56 -13.14 -36.15 -40.65
C THR A 56 -12.49 -35.56 -39.40
N ARG A 57 -11.57 -36.30 -38.77
CA ARG A 57 -10.80 -35.84 -37.62
C ARG A 57 -10.05 -34.54 -37.90
N ASN A 58 -9.35 -34.46 -39.03
CA ASN A 58 -8.59 -33.28 -39.40
C ASN A 58 -9.48 -32.07 -39.67
N SER A 59 -10.59 -32.26 -40.41
CA SER A 59 -11.56 -31.20 -40.67
C SER A 59 -12.17 -30.62 -39.38
N GLU A 60 -12.49 -31.48 -38.42
CA GLU A 60 -13.05 -31.09 -37.12
C GLU A 60 -12.02 -30.34 -36.24
N LEU A 61 -10.76 -30.77 -36.24
CA LEU A 61 -9.70 -30.05 -35.51
C LEU A 61 -9.38 -28.69 -36.14
N GLU A 62 -9.43 -28.56 -37.47
CA GLU A 62 -9.35 -27.23 -38.09
C GLU A 62 -10.53 -26.34 -37.71
N ARG A 63 -11.73 -26.91 -37.60
CA ARG A 63 -12.91 -26.18 -37.14
C ARG A 63 -12.74 -25.69 -35.70
N HIS A 64 -12.17 -26.53 -34.83
CA HIS A 64 -11.80 -26.16 -33.46
C HIS A 64 -10.82 -24.96 -33.45
N THR A 65 -9.72 -25.05 -34.21
CA THR A 65 -8.73 -23.95 -34.30
C THR A 65 -9.35 -22.65 -34.80
N ARG A 66 -10.21 -22.72 -35.84
CA ARG A 66 -10.93 -21.54 -36.36
C ARG A 66 -11.86 -20.93 -35.30
N ASN A 67 -12.54 -21.76 -34.51
CA ASN A 67 -13.41 -21.29 -33.43
C ASN A 67 -12.62 -20.55 -32.35
N VAL A 68 -11.48 -21.10 -31.91
CA VAL A 68 -10.61 -20.44 -30.91
C VAL A 68 -10.12 -19.09 -31.45
N ARG A 69 -9.61 -19.03 -32.69
CA ARG A 69 -9.15 -17.77 -33.30
C ARG A 69 -10.27 -16.74 -33.43
N LYS A 70 -11.49 -17.18 -33.76
CA LYS A 70 -12.67 -16.30 -33.80
C LYS A 70 -12.97 -15.71 -32.42
N ARG A 71 -12.90 -16.53 -31.35
CA ARG A 71 -13.10 -16.06 -29.98
C ARG A 71 -12.05 -15.02 -29.55
N VAL A 72 -10.78 -15.22 -29.91
CA VAL A 72 -9.72 -14.22 -29.68
C VAL A 72 -10.10 -12.87 -30.28
N LYS A 73 -10.50 -12.85 -31.56
CA LYS A 73 -10.89 -11.61 -32.25
C LYS A 73 -12.12 -10.95 -31.63
N GLU A 74 -13.14 -11.75 -31.29
CA GLU A 74 -14.35 -11.27 -30.62
C GLU A 74 -14.04 -10.67 -29.24
N LEU A 75 -13.06 -11.22 -28.53
CA LEU A 75 -12.68 -10.76 -27.19
C LEU A 75 -11.86 -9.48 -27.25
N ALA A 76 -10.89 -9.40 -28.16
CA ALA A 76 -10.07 -8.22 -28.40
C ALA A 76 -10.93 -6.99 -28.75
N ALA A 77 -11.96 -7.19 -29.58
CA ALA A 77 -12.88 -6.13 -29.99
C ALA A 77 -13.74 -5.54 -28.85
N LYS A 78 -13.91 -6.27 -27.73
CA LYS A 78 -14.73 -5.81 -26.60
C LYS A 78 -13.99 -4.90 -25.62
N SER A 79 -12.66 -4.79 -25.73
CA SER A 79 -11.80 -3.88 -24.96
C SER A 79 -12.16 -3.74 -23.48
N TYR A 80 -12.45 -4.86 -22.81
CA TYR A 80 -12.98 -4.86 -21.45
C TYR A 80 -12.08 -4.14 -20.42
N TRP A 81 -10.75 -4.12 -20.64
CA TRP A 81 -9.78 -3.46 -19.78
C TRP A 81 -9.92 -1.93 -19.75
N SER A 82 -10.46 -1.30 -20.80
CA SER A 82 -10.58 0.16 -20.91
C SER A 82 -11.55 0.81 -19.91
N GLN A 83 -12.33 0.00 -19.19
CA GLN A 83 -13.36 0.47 -18.25
C GLN A 83 -12.87 0.55 -16.80
N PHE A 84 -11.65 0.05 -16.53
CA PHE A 84 -11.10 -0.02 -15.19
C PHE A 84 -9.76 0.71 -15.16
N ASP A 85 -9.71 1.87 -14.49
CA ASP A 85 -8.56 2.80 -14.49
C ASP A 85 -7.22 2.19 -14.03
N GLU A 86 -7.23 1.05 -13.32
CA GLU A 86 -6.01 0.40 -12.80
C GLU A 86 -5.91 -1.11 -13.10
N SER A 87 -6.72 -1.65 -14.01
CA SER A 87 -6.69 -3.09 -14.34
C SER A 87 -5.59 -3.43 -15.36
N PRO A 88 -5.12 -4.68 -15.40
CA PRO A 88 -4.20 -5.12 -16.44
C PRO A 88 -4.79 -4.91 -17.84
N ASP A 89 -3.93 -4.51 -18.77
CA ASP A 89 -4.24 -4.25 -20.18
C ASP A 89 -4.48 -5.55 -20.99
N PHE A 90 -5.23 -6.52 -20.46
CA PHE A 90 -5.55 -7.76 -21.17
C PHE A 90 -6.85 -8.41 -20.68
N VAL A 91 -7.37 -9.33 -21.49
CA VAL A 91 -8.48 -10.24 -21.12
C VAL A 91 -8.01 -11.68 -21.22
N VAL A 92 -8.55 -12.54 -20.38
CA VAL A 92 -8.28 -13.97 -20.44
C VAL A 92 -9.37 -14.68 -21.24
N LEU A 93 -8.98 -15.38 -22.31
CA LEU A 93 -9.82 -16.40 -22.94
C LEU A 93 -9.53 -17.73 -22.26
N PHE A 94 -10.50 -18.21 -21.48
CA PHE A 94 -10.38 -19.46 -20.76
C PHE A 94 -10.72 -20.66 -21.64
N ILE A 95 -9.82 -21.66 -21.63
CA ILE A 95 -9.93 -22.92 -22.34
C ILE A 95 -9.92 -24.05 -21.30
N PRO A 96 -10.96 -24.89 -21.21
CA PRO A 96 -11.19 -25.78 -20.06
C PRO A 96 -10.27 -27.00 -19.97
N GLY A 97 -9.16 -27.03 -20.71
CA GLY A 97 -8.20 -28.13 -20.70
C GLY A 97 -7.03 -27.87 -21.64
N ASP A 98 -5.83 -28.29 -21.22
CA ASP A 98 -4.59 -28.08 -21.97
C ASP A 98 -4.60 -28.79 -23.33
N GLN A 99 -5.24 -29.96 -23.44
CA GLN A 99 -5.40 -30.69 -24.69
C GLN A 99 -6.16 -29.90 -25.78
N PHE A 100 -7.12 -29.07 -25.39
CA PHE A 100 -7.88 -28.24 -26.31
C PHE A 100 -7.03 -27.08 -26.83
N LEU A 101 -6.22 -26.47 -25.96
CA LEU A 101 -5.33 -25.40 -26.36
C LEU A 101 -4.19 -25.94 -27.24
N SER A 102 -3.53 -27.02 -26.83
CA SER A 102 -2.42 -27.63 -27.58
C SER A 102 -2.82 -28.03 -29.00
N SER A 103 -3.98 -28.69 -29.17
CA SER A 103 -4.47 -29.09 -30.50
C SER A 103 -4.76 -27.92 -31.44
N ALA A 104 -5.16 -26.77 -30.90
CA ALA A 104 -5.34 -25.55 -31.67
C ALA A 104 -3.99 -24.95 -32.09
N LEU A 105 -3.01 -24.90 -31.16
CA LEU A 105 -1.66 -24.37 -31.41
C LEU A 105 -0.85 -25.22 -32.40
N GLU A 106 -1.00 -26.54 -32.38
CA GLU A 106 -0.36 -27.45 -33.35
C GLU A 106 -0.78 -27.16 -34.80
N ARG A 107 -1.99 -26.64 -35.00
CA ARG A 107 -2.54 -26.31 -36.33
C ARG A 107 -2.28 -24.87 -36.70
N ASP A 108 -2.31 -23.99 -35.71
CA ASP A 108 -2.10 -22.57 -35.87
C ASP A 108 -1.05 -22.07 -34.90
N HIS A 109 0.20 -22.23 -35.33
CA HIS A 109 1.40 -21.87 -34.57
C HIS A 109 1.46 -20.37 -34.22
N ARG A 110 0.72 -19.52 -34.94
CA ARG A 110 0.68 -18.08 -34.69
C ARG A 110 -0.44 -17.66 -33.74
N LEU A 111 -1.36 -18.56 -33.41
CA LEU A 111 -2.55 -18.24 -32.61
C LEU A 111 -2.18 -17.60 -31.26
N LEU A 112 -1.16 -18.14 -30.58
CA LEU A 112 -0.72 -17.61 -29.29
C LEU A 112 -0.13 -16.20 -29.42
N GLU A 113 0.77 -16.00 -30.39
CA GLU A 113 1.43 -14.71 -30.63
C GLU A 113 0.43 -13.63 -31.06
N ASP A 114 -0.45 -13.98 -32.01
CA ASP A 114 -1.48 -13.07 -32.49
C ASP A 114 -2.48 -12.72 -31.36
N ALA A 115 -2.86 -13.69 -30.50
CA ALA A 115 -3.72 -13.41 -29.34
C ALA A 115 -3.06 -12.45 -28.34
N LEU A 116 -1.77 -12.65 -28.04
CA LEU A 116 -1.02 -11.76 -27.15
C LEU A 116 -0.89 -10.35 -27.71
N GLN A 117 -0.67 -10.20 -29.01
CA GLN A 117 -0.63 -8.88 -29.68
C GLN A 117 -1.97 -8.15 -29.55
N GLU A 118 -3.07 -8.90 -29.60
CA GLU A 118 -4.44 -8.40 -29.43
C GLU A 118 -4.86 -8.27 -27.95
N LYS A 119 -3.91 -8.34 -27.01
CA LYS A 119 -4.15 -8.26 -25.55
C LYS A 119 -5.10 -9.34 -25.02
N VAL A 120 -5.09 -10.53 -25.63
CA VAL A 120 -5.85 -11.70 -25.21
C VAL A 120 -4.90 -12.80 -24.74
N ILE A 121 -4.99 -13.17 -23.47
CA ILE A 121 -4.22 -14.28 -22.90
C ILE A 121 -5.06 -15.56 -23.01
N LEU A 122 -4.54 -16.56 -23.72
CA LEU A 122 -5.09 -17.91 -23.72
C LEU A 122 -4.68 -18.60 -22.42
N ALA A 123 -5.64 -18.98 -21.59
CA ALA A 123 -5.35 -19.67 -20.33
C ALA A 123 -6.23 -20.90 -20.12
N THR A 124 -5.61 -21.94 -19.60
CA THR A 124 -6.20 -23.18 -19.10
C THR A 124 -6.31 -23.10 -17.57
N PRO A 125 -7.00 -24.02 -16.88
CA PRO A 125 -7.05 -24.00 -15.41
C PRO A 125 -5.68 -23.84 -14.76
N THR A 126 -4.69 -24.59 -15.25
CA THR A 126 -3.32 -24.57 -14.73
C THR A 126 -2.62 -23.23 -14.98
N SER A 127 -2.68 -22.73 -16.21
CA SER A 127 -2.00 -21.48 -16.58
C SER A 127 -2.72 -20.23 -16.04
N LEU A 128 -4.04 -20.29 -15.85
CA LEU A 128 -4.80 -19.24 -15.17
C LEU A 128 -4.33 -19.09 -13.72
N VAL A 129 -4.17 -20.19 -12.98
CA VAL A 129 -3.64 -20.14 -11.61
C VAL A 129 -2.23 -19.53 -11.60
N ALA A 130 -1.36 -19.92 -12.54
CA ALA A 130 -0.01 -19.37 -12.63
C ALA A 130 -0.03 -17.86 -12.94
N LEU A 131 -0.87 -17.43 -13.89
CA LEU A 131 -1.07 -16.03 -14.25
C LEU A 131 -1.54 -15.21 -13.05
N LEU A 132 -2.58 -15.67 -12.36
CA LEU A 132 -3.12 -14.99 -11.18
C LEU A 132 -2.07 -14.88 -10.06
N ARG A 133 -1.25 -15.92 -9.84
CA ARG A 133 -0.15 -15.86 -8.87
C ARG A 133 0.95 -14.88 -9.30
N ALA A 134 1.31 -14.84 -10.58
CA ALA A 134 2.30 -13.90 -11.09
C ALA A 134 1.83 -12.45 -10.95
N VAL A 135 0.54 -12.21 -11.24
CA VAL A 135 -0.11 -10.92 -11.02
C VAL A 135 -0.13 -10.58 -9.52
N ALA A 136 -0.61 -11.47 -8.66
CA ALA A 136 -0.62 -11.22 -7.22
C ALA A 136 0.80 -10.90 -6.68
N PHE A 137 1.83 -11.59 -7.16
CA PHE A 137 3.21 -11.36 -6.74
C PHE A 137 3.77 -10.02 -7.23
N GLY A 138 3.59 -9.69 -8.51
CA GLY A 138 4.10 -8.42 -9.07
C GLY A 138 3.50 -7.20 -8.37
N TRP A 139 2.23 -7.29 -7.97
CA TRP A 139 1.51 -6.19 -7.35
C TRP A 139 1.92 -6.00 -5.89
N LYS A 140 2.09 -7.10 -5.15
CA LYS A 140 2.65 -7.04 -3.79
C LYS A 140 4.02 -6.34 -3.78
N GLN A 141 4.85 -6.59 -4.79
CA GLN A 141 6.15 -5.93 -4.91
C GLN A 141 6.02 -4.42 -5.16
N GLN A 142 5.07 -4.01 -6.00
CA GLN A 142 4.80 -2.60 -6.28
C GLN A 142 4.26 -1.86 -5.04
N GLU A 143 3.36 -2.50 -4.28
CA GLU A 143 2.79 -1.92 -3.06
C GLU A 143 3.86 -1.69 -1.99
N VAL A 144 4.73 -2.67 -1.76
CA VAL A 144 5.87 -2.54 -0.84
C VAL A 144 6.77 -1.38 -1.24
N ALA A 145 7.05 -1.22 -2.54
CA ALA A 145 7.85 -0.11 -3.04
C ALA A 145 7.18 1.25 -2.81
N ARG A 146 5.86 1.38 -3.09
CA ARG A 146 5.08 2.60 -2.84
C ARG A 146 5.07 2.96 -1.35
N ASN A 147 4.83 1.97 -0.49
CA ASN A 147 4.78 2.18 0.96
C ASN A 147 6.15 2.60 1.53
N ALA A 148 7.25 2.07 1.00
CA ALA A 148 8.59 2.48 1.41
C ALA A 148 8.87 3.97 1.16
N GLU A 149 8.41 4.51 0.03
CA GLU A 149 8.57 5.94 -0.28
C GLU A 149 7.76 6.82 0.66
N THR A 150 6.49 6.46 0.91
CA THR A 150 5.65 7.18 1.89
C THR A 150 6.25 7.13 3.29
N ILE A 151 6.79 5.97 3.72
CA ILE A 151 7.47 5.83 5.02
C ILE A 151 8.71 6.75 5.08
N ARG A 152 9.48 6.85 4.00
CA ARG A 152 10.64 7.75 3.90
C ARG A 152 10.22 9.20 4.09
N GLU A 153 9.20 9.65 3.37
CA GLU A 153 8.69 11.03 3.46
C GLU A 153 8.19 11.37 4.88
N VAL A 154 7.35 10.50 5.45
CA VAL A 154 6.85 10.68 6.83
C VAL A 154 7.99 10.64 7.84
N GLY A 155 8.98 9.78 7.63
CA GLY A 155 10.18 9.68 8.47
C GLY A 155 11.00 10.97 8.49
N VAL A 156 11.23 11.58 7.33
CA VAL A 156 11.93 12.88 7.21
C VAL A 156 11.15 13.97 7.94
N GLN A 157 9.85 14.09 7.69
CA GLN A 157 9.01 15.10 8.36
C GLN A 157 8.99 14.92 9.89
N LEU A 158 8.94 13.67 10.36
CA LEU A 158 8.99 13.37 11.79
C LEU A 158 10.32 13.82 12.41
N TYR A 159 11.44 13.55 11.74
CA TYR A 159 12.76 13.96 12.22
C TYR A 159 12.88 15.48 12.31
N GLU A 160 12.43 16.23 11.30
CA GLU A 160 12.42 17.70 11.30
C GLU A 160 11.56 18.28 12.43
N ARG A 161 10.39 17.69 12.68
CA ARG A 161 9.51 18.08 13.79
C ARG A 161 10.17 17.81 15.14
N LEU A 162 10.83 16.66 15.30
CA LEU A 162 11.59 16.34 16.51
C LEU A 162 12.75 17.32 16.74
N ALA A 163 13.50 17.66 15.69
CA ALA A 163 14.59 18.65 15.78
C ALA A 163 14.09 20.04 16.19
N THR A 164 12.94 20.44 15.66
CA THR A 164 12.28 21.70 16.06
C THR A 164 11.81 21.65 17.52
N PHE A 165 11.19 20.53 17.91
CA PHE A 165 10.72 20.32 19.28
C PHE A 165 11.85 20.35 20.31
N THR A 166 12.98 19.67 20.05
CA THR A 166 14.14 19.69 20.95
C THR A 166 14.76 21.08 21.07
N THR A 167 14.73 21.88 20.01
CA THR A 167 15.11 23.30 20.05
C THR A 167 14.23 24.11 21.00
N HIS A 168 12.91 23.91 20.95
CA HIS A 168 11.99 24.56 21.89
C HIS A 168 12.24 24.08 23.33
N LEU A 169 12.44 22.78 23.53
CA LEU A 169 12.73 22.23 24.86
C LEU A 169 14.02 22.80 25.45
N ASN A 170 15.06 22.98 24.64
CA ASN A 170 16.30 23.64 25.05
C ASN A 170 16.07 25.10 25.47
N LYS A 171 15.21 25.85 24.76
CA LYS A 171 14.85 27.23 25.16
C LYS A 171 14.11 27.27 26.49
N VAL A 172 13.21 26.32 26.73
CA VAL A 172 12.53 26.19 28.03
C VAL A 172 13.54 25.90 29.14
N GLY A 173 14.47 24.95 28.93
CA GLY A 173 15.54 24.65 29.88
C GLY A 173 16.37 25.87 30.26
N LYS A 174 16.83 26.65 29.27
CA LYS A 174 17.58 27.91 29.51
C LYS A 174 16.77 28.95 30.28
N SER A 175 15.47 29.05 30.01
CA SER A 175 14.61 30.03 30.69
C SER A 175 14.38 29.67 32.15
N LEU A 176 14.23 28.37 32.45
CA LEU A 176 14.14 27.88 33.81
C LEU A 176 15.44 28.12 34.59
N ASP A 177 16.59 27.85 33.97
CA ASP A 177 17.91 28.09 34.58
C ASP A 177 18.11 29.57 34.95
N GLY A 178 17.80 30.47 34.01
CA GLY A 178 17.82 31.92 34.29
C GLY A 178 16.84 32.36 35.38
N GLY A 179 15.67 31.72 35.47
CA GLY A 179 14.71 31.95 36.56
C GLY A 179 15.26 31.55 37.93
N ILE A 180 15.95 30.41 38.00
CA ILE A 180 16.61 29.93 39.22
C ILE A 180 17.75 30.89 39.62
N GLU A 181 18.57 31.35 38.67
CA GLU A 181 19.62 32.34 38.96
C GLU A 181 19.05 33.66 39.52
N ALA A 182 17.95 34.16 38.95
CA ALA A 182 17.31 35.38 39.41
C ALA A 182 16.74 35.22 40.83
N PHE A 183 16.11 34.08 41.11
CA PHE A 183 15.64 33.74 42.45
C PHE A 183 16.79 33.71 43.47
N ASN A 184 17.90 33.03 43.15
CA ASN A 184 19.07 32.95 44.01
C ASN A 184 19.68 34.34 44.30
N LYS A 185 19.75 35.23 43.30
CA LYS A 185 20.20 36.62 43.50
C LYS A 185 19.26 37.40 44.42
N ALA A 186 17.95 37.22 44.29
CA ALA A 186 16.95 37.89 45.14
C ALA A 186 17.08 37.45 46.60
N VAL A 187 17.19 36.14 46.85
CA VAL A 187 17.43 35.57 48.19
C VAL A 187 18.76 36.10 48.76
N GLY A 188 19.85 36.08 48.00
CA GLY A 188 21.14 36.60 48.45
C GLY A 188 21.11 38.10 48.82
N SER A 189 20.31 38.92 48.12
CA SER A 189 20.11 40.32 48.47
C SER A 189 19.23 40.51 49.72
N LEU A 190 18.19 39.68 49.88
CA LEU A 190 17.37 39.65 51.09
C LEU A 190 18.26 39.38 52.32
N ASP A 191 19.09 38.35 52.25
CA ASP A 191 19.96 37.92 53.35
C ASP A 191 21.05 38.94 53.68
N ARG A 192 21.69 39.51 52.66
CA ARG A 192 22.84 40.42 52.86
C ARG A 192 22.43 41.83 53.23
N ASN A 193 21.32 42.33 52.68
CA ASN A 193 21.00 43.76 52.73
C ASN A 193 19.72 44.06 53.51
N VAL A 194 18.68 43.23 53.36
CA VAL A 194 17.35 43.52 53.91
C VAL A 194 17.20 42.97 55.32
N LEU A 195 17.50 41.69 55.56
CA LEU A 195 17.37 41.07 56.88
C LEU A 195 18.26 41.74 57.95
N PRO A 196 19.53 42.11 57.69
CA PRO A 196 20.36 42.79 58.69
C PRO A 196 19.83 44.19 59.01
N SER A 197 19.35 44.92 57.99
CA SER A 197 18.72 46.24 58.17
C SER A 197 17.44 46.13 59.00
N ALA A 198 16.60 45.13 58.72
CA ALA A 198 15.40 44.85 59.50
C ALA A 198 15.73 44.52 60.96
N ARG A 199 16.74 43.68 61.22
CA ARG A 199 17.22 43.35 62.58
C ARG A 199 17.70 44.59 63.35
N ARG A 200 18.45 45.48 62.70
CA ARG A 200 18.88 46.77 63.31
C ARG A 200 17.70 47.64 63.72
N PHE A 201 16.63 47.70 62.93
CA PHE A 201 15.44 48.47 63.30
C PHE A 201 14.75 47.91 64.55
N THR A 202 14.68 46.58 64.69
CA THR A 202 14.16 45.94 65.91
C THR A 202 15.06 46.21 67.11
N GLU A 203 16.38 46.19 66.95
CA GLU A 203 17.36 46.57 68.00
C GLU A 203 17.21 48.03 68.44
N MET A 204 16.78 48.92 67.54
CA MET A 204 16.50 50.33 67.84
C MET A 204 15.12 50.57 68.46
N GLY A 205 14.38 49.51 68.85
CA GLY A 205 13.12 49.60 69.57
C GLY A 205 11.87 49.72 68.68
N ILE A 206 11.99 49.52 67.37
CA ILE A 206 10.84 49.46 66.47
C ILE A 206 10.27 48.03 66.47
N HIS A 207 9.04 47.86 66.92
CA HIS A 207 8.35 46.55 66.94
C HIS A 207 7.30 46.47 65.82
N PRO A 208 7.58 45.79 64.70
CA PRO A 208 6.62 45.66 63.61
C PRO A 208 5.47 44.70 63.97
N LYS A 209 4.28 44.95 63.40
CA LYS A 209 3.09 44.10 63.57
C LYS A 209 3.08 42.81 62.72
N LYS A 210 3.97 42.72 61.72
CA LYS A 210 4.12 41.56 60.84
C LYS A 210 5.58 41.16 60.79
N GLU A 211 5.84 39.85 60.85
CA GLU A 211 7.18 39.28 60.71
C GLU A 211 7.55 39.11 59.24
N ILE A 212 8.86 39.16 58.97
CA ILE A 212 9.41 38.86 57.65
C ILE A 212 9.46 37.33 57.53
N VAL A 213 8.78 36.81 56.50
CA VAL A 213 8.76 35.37 56.21
C VAL A 213 9.97 35.01 55.36
N GLU A 214 10.72 34.00 55.79
CA GLU A 214 11.84 33.46 55.00
C GLU A 214 11.30 32.69 53.77
N PRO A 215 11.85 32.93 52.57
CA PRO A 215 11.44 32.20 51.38
C PRO A 215 11.89 30.74 51.47
N SER A 216 11.03 29.82 51.03
CA SER A 216 11.36 28.39 50.92
C SER A 216 12.39 28.12 49.82
N SER A 217 13.27 27.13 50.04
CA SER A 217 14.23 26.65 49.04
C SER A 217 13.53 26.00 47.84
N ILE A 218 14.15 26.10 46.65
CA ILE A 218 13.72 25.36 45.46
C ILE A 218 14.51 24.05 45.40
N GLU A 219 13.90 22.94 45.82
CA GLU A 219 14.55 21.62 45.84
C GLU A 219 14.35 20.80 44.55
N LYS A 220 13.40 21.18 43.71
CA LYS A 220 13.05 20.42 42.50
C LYS A 220 14.02 20.73 41.36
N LEU A 221 14.89 19.78 41.05
CA LEU A 221 15.74 19.83 39.86
C LEU A 221 14.97 19.38 38.61
N ALA A 222 15.23 20.04 37.48
CA ALA A 222 14.75 19.59 36.17
C ALA A 222 15.40 18.24 35.82
N ARG A 223 14.64 17.35 35.18
CA ARG A 223 15.18 16.05 34.73
C ARG A 223 16.17 16.24 33.60
N THR A 224 17.35 15.64 33.73
CA THR A 224 18.35 15.60 32.64
C THR A 224 17.83 14.72 31.50
N PRO A 225 17.73 15.24 30.27
CA PRO A 225 17.42 14.41 29.10
C PRO A 225 18.51 13.36 28.92
N LYS A 226 18.12 12.09 28.68
CA LYS A 226 19.08 11.10 28.18
C LYS A 226 19.46 11.51 26.76
N ASN A 227 20.76 11.61 26.47
CA ASN A 227 21.22 11.78 25.10
C ASN A 227 20.73 10.62 24.25
N LEU A 228 20.13 10.92 23.11
CA LEU A 228 19.96 9.97 22.02
C LEU A 228 21.37 9.69 21.49
N GLU A 229 21.98 8.59 21.90
CA GLU A 229 23.16 8.08 21.19
C GLU A 229 22.70 7.73 19.77
N SER A 230 23.28 8.40 18.77
CA SER A 230 23.13 8.00 17.38
C SER A 230 23.54 6.52 17.25
N PRO A 231 22.80 5.68 16.51
CA PRO A 231 23.24 4.32 16.24
C PRO A 231 24.64 4.39 15.61
N LYS A 232 25.61 3.69 16.20
CA LYS A 232 26.92 3.51 15.57
C LYS A 232 26.68 2.79 14.24
N GLU A 233 27.10 3.41 13.14
CA GLU A 233 27.17 2.73 11.85
C GLU A 233 28.06 1.48 12.02
N THR A 234 27.47 0.30 11.82
CA THR A 234 28.15 -1.01 11.72
C THR A 234 28.02 -1.52 10.31
#